data_AF-A0A7Z9W7Q3-F1
#
_entry.id   AF-A0A7Z9W7Q3-F1
#
_cell.length_a   1.000
_cell.length_b   1.000
_cell.length_c   1.000
_cell.angle_alpha   90.00
_cell.angle_beta   90.00
_cell.angle_gamma   90.00
#
_symmetry.space_group_name_H-M   'P 1'
#
loop_
_entity.id
_entity.type
_entity.pdbx_description
1 polymer ?
#
loop_
_entity_poly.entity_id
_entity_poly.type
_entity_poly.pdbx_seq_one_letter_code
_entity_poly.pdbx_strand_id
1 'polypeptide(L)'
;NGEILGIMKESGPAATGLTFIWMPQLFAKMPMGKLVAILFFLGLSFAGFSSLISMMELTSRNLIDLGLKRKTAIVCVAVVSYLLGIPSARNLVLFGNQDFVWGVALMISGIFVAVAVMRYGVTVLREKEVLQNKNDWDLGAWWDKNIKFIVPILGIALLVWWLSLSATVYAPDDWYNPMSPYSVMTCLVQWGAVLAMLLWLNRWMAERIQSHTD
;
A
#
# COMPACT_ATOMS: atom_id res chain seq x y z
N ASN A 1 25.25 27.44 -1.78
CA ASN A 1 24.90 26.26 -2.59
C ASN A 1 24.97 24.90 -1.86
N GLY A 2 25.50 24.79 -0.64
CA GLY A 2 25.43 23.53 0.14
C GLY A 2 24.11 23.33 0.90
N GLU A 3 23.54 24.42 1.42
CA GLU A 3 22.30 24.40 2.23
C GLU A 3 21.07 24.03 1.38
N ILE A 4 20.94 24.58 0.16
CA ILE A 4 19.90 24.19 -0.81
C ILE A 4 20.02 22.71 -1.17
N LEU A 5 21.25 22.18 -1.30
CA LEU A 5 21.52 20.76 -1.55
C LEU A 5 21.16 19.87 -0.34
N GLY A 6 21.25 20.40 0.89
CA GLY A 6 20.78 19.75 2.11
C GLY A 6 19.26 19.67 2.16
N ILE A 7 18.56 20.79 1.90
CA ILE A 7 17.10 20.84 1.89
C ILE A 7 16.52 20.03 0.71
N MET A 8 17.21 19.95 -0.43
CA MET A 8 16.82 19.09 -1.57
C MET A 8 16.95 17.59 -1.28
N LYS A 9 17.75 17.18 -0.28
CA LYS A 9 17.87 15.78 0.15
C LYS A 9 16.73 15.34 1.07
N GLU A 10 16.03 16.29 1.69
CA GLU A 10 14.85 15.98 2.47
C GLU A 10 13.63 15.92 1.57
N SER A 11 12.86 14.84 1.64
CA SER A 11 11.66 14.61 0.81
C SER A 11 10.51 15.60 1.09
N GLY A 12 10.71 16.56 2.00
CA GLY A 12 9.70 17.44 2.56
C GLY A 12 8.67 16.70 3.44
N PRO A 13 7.72 17.43 4.05
CA PRO A 13 6.67 16.82 4.86
C PRO A 13 5.91 15.74 4.07
N ALA A 14 5.77 14.55 4.67
CA ALA A 14 5.05 13.40 4.08
C ALA A 14 5.49 13.04 2.64
N ALA A 15 6.78 13.18 2.31
CA ALA A 15 7.34 12.88 0.98
C ALA A 15 6.76 13.69 -0.20
N THR A 16 6.09 14.81 0.07
CA THR A 16 5.45 15.65 -0.98
C THR A 16 6.35 16.75 -1.53
N GLY A 17 7.47 17.05 -0.87
CA GLY A 17 8.32 18.20 -1.17
C GLY A 17 8.97 18.15 -2.55
N LEU A 18 9.41 16.97 -3.00
CA LEU A 18 10.00 16.81 -4.34
C LEU A 18 9.03 17.28 -5.43
N THR A 19 7.79 16.78 -5.41
CA THR A 19 6.82 17.02 -6.48
C THR A 19 6.22 18.43 -6.42
N PHE A 20 5.96 18.97 -5.23
CA PHE A 20 5.21 20.23 -5.10
C PHE A 20 6.08 21.45 -4.74
N ILE A 21 7.34 21.26 -4.34
CA ILE A 21 8.27 22.36 -4.04
C ILE A 21 9.38 22.40 -5.10
N TRP A 22 10.09 21.28 -5.28
CA TRP A 22 11.30 21.25 -6.10
C TRP A 22 11.00 21.22 -7.60
N MET A 23 10.05 20.39 -8.05
CA MET A 23 9.69 20.31 -9.47
C MET A 23 9.20 21.64 -10.05
N PRO A 24 8.29 22.40 -9.40
CA PRO A 24 7.91 23.74 -9.87
C PRO A 24 9.09 24.72 -9.97
N GLN A 25 10.00 24.70 -8.99
CA GLN A 25 11.19 25.55 -9.02
C GLN A 25 12.15 25.17 -10.16
N LEU A 26 12.27 23.88 -10.45
CA LEU A 26 13.04 23.39 -11.60
C LEU A 26 12.41 23.89 -12.90
N PHE A 27 11.10 23.72 -13.08
CA PHE A 27 10.39 24.17 -14.27
C PHE A 27 10.51 25.68 -14.47
N ALA A 28 10.47 26.49 -13.40
CA ALA A 28 10.64 27.94 -13.50
C ALA A 28 11.98 28.37 -14.12
N LYS A 29 13.03 27.54 -14.03
CA LYS A 29 14.35 27.81 -14.61
C LYS A 29 14.52 27.26 -16.02
N MET A 30 13.59 26.46 -16.52
CA MET A 30 13.65 25.85 -17.84
C MET A 30 13.01 26.75 -18.91
N PRO A 31 13.57 26.82 -20.13
CA PRO A 31 12.86 27.39 -21.26
C PRO A 31 11.57 26.60 -21.52
N MET A 32 10.46 27.30 -21.78
CA MET A 32 9.11 26.69 -21.87
C MET A 32 8.64 25.94 -20.61
N GLY A 33 9.22 26.24 -19.44
CA GLY A 33 8.91 25.56 -18.18
C GLY A 33 7.44 25.53 -17.77
N LYS A 34 6.67 26.57 -18.12
CA LYS A 34 5.21 26.61 -17.86
C LYS A 34 4.46 25.49 -18.59
N LEU A 35 4.80 25.23 -19.86
CA LEU A 35 4.19 24.15 -20.63
C LEU A 35 4.53 22.79 -20.00
N VAL A 36 5.80 22.59 -19.65
CA VAL A 36 6.27 21.35 -19.02
C VAL A 36 5.59 21.13 -17.67
N ALA A 37 5.43 22.18 -16.86
CA ALA A 37 4.72 22.11 -15.58
C ALA A 37 3.26 21.68 -15.75
N ILE A 38 2.54 22.27 -16.73
CA ILE A 38 1.15 21.91 -17.02
C ILE A 38 1.05 20.42 -17.40
N LEU A 39 1.89 19.95 -18.32
CA LEU A 39 1.89 18.56 -18.76
C LEU A 39 2.27 17.61 -17.62
N PHE A 40 3.23 17.98 -16.79
CA PHE A 40 3.67 17.19 -15.64
C PHE A 40 2.54 17.01 -14.61
N PHE A 41 1.90 18.10 -14.16
CA PHE A 41 0.84 18.02 -13.15
C PHE A 41 -0.44 17.39 -13.70
N LEU A 42 -0.73 17.54 -14.99
CA LEU A 42 -1.82 16.84 -15.66
C LEU A 42 -1.55 15.34 -15.74
N GLY A 43 -0.32 14.94 -16.10
CA GLY A 43 0.12 13.55 -16.05
C GLY A 43 0.06 12.96 -14.64
N LEU A 44 0.55 13.69 -13.63
CA LEU A 44 0.46 13.30 -12.22
C LEU A 44 -0.99 13.10 -11.77
N SER A 45 -1.90 13.98 -12.19
CA SER A 45 -3.32 13.87 -11.87
C SER A 45 -3.95 12.62 -12.48
N PHE A 46 -3.65 12.30 -13.74
CA PHE A 46 -4.12 11.07 -14.38
C PHE A 46 -3.53 9.81 -13.75
N ALA A 47 -2.26 9.83 -13.36
CA ALA A 47 -1.62 8.72 -12.65
C ALA A 47 -2.29 8.47 -11.29
N GLY A 48 -2.55 9.52 -10.50
CA GLY A 48 -3.28 9.38 -9.24
C GLY A 48 -4.71 8.90 -9.43
N PHE A 49 -5.42 9.41 -10.44
CA PHE A 49 -6.80 9.03 -10.72
C PHE A 49 -6.93 7.57 -11.15
N SER A 50 -6.02 7.07 -12.00
CA SER A 50 -6.05 5.67 -12.44
C SER A 50 -5.76 4.70 -11.29
N SER A 51 -4.81 5.03 -10.41
CA SER A 51 -4.55 4.23 -9.19
C SER A 51 -5.74 4.22 -8.24
N LEU A 52 -6.43 5.37 -8.07
CA LEU A 52 -7.62 5.46 -7.22
C LEU A 52 -8.75 4.54 -7.70
N ILE A 53 -9.00 4.46 -9.01
CA ILE A 53 -10.02 3.56 -9.57
C ILE A 53 -9.74 2.11 -9.18
N SER A 54 -8.50 1.64 -9.35
CA SER A 54 -8.12 0.26 -9.02
C SER A 54 -8.28 -0.05 -7.53
N MET A 55 -7.90 0.88 -6.65
CA MET A 55 -8.06 0.71 -5.19
C MET A 55 -9.55 0.68 -4.80
N MET A 56 -10.36 1.57 -5.38
CA MET A 56 -11.81 1.61 -5.14
C MET A 56 -12.51 0.32 -5.58
N GLU A 57 -12.18 -0.20 -6.78
CA GLU A 57 -12.77 -1.44 -7.28
C GLU A 57 -12.37 -2.61 -6.39
N LEU A 58 -11.10 -2.75 -6.01
CA LEU A 58 -10.61 -3.81 -5.12
C LEU A 58 -11.38 -3.84 -3.79
N THR A 59 -11.51 -2.70 -3.12
CA THR A 59 -12.25 -2.63 -1.85
C THR A 59 -13.75 -2.91 -2.04
N SER A 60 -14.34 -2.39 -3.12
CA SER A 60 -15.75 -2.65 -3.41
C SER A 60 -16.01 -4.13 -3.74
N ARG A 61 -15.06 -4.80 -4.39
CA ARG A 61 -15.15 -6.22 -4.72
C ARG A 61 -15.19 -7.09 -3.48
N ASN A 62 -14.35 -6.80 -2.48
CA ASN A 62 -14.38 -7.49 -1.19
C ASN A 62 -15.75 -7.39 -0.52
N LEU A 63 -16.42 -6.23 -0.62
CA LEU A 63 -17.77 -6.05 -0.07
C LEU A 63 -18.85 -6.80 -0.88
N ILE A 64 -18.69 -6.88 -2.20
CA ILE A 64 -19.60 -7.64 -3.07
C ILE A 64 -19.49 -9.13 -2.80
N ASP A 65 -18.28 -9.64 -2.60
CA ASP A 65 -18.04 -11.05 -2.28
C ASP A 65 -18.58 -11.42 -0.89
N LEU A 66 -18.80 -10.43 0.00
CA LEU A 66 -19.53 -10.59 1.27
C LEU A 66 -21.07 -10.54 1.12
N GLY A 67 -21.59 -10.41 -0.10
CA GLY A 67 -23.02 -10.45 -0.44
C GLY A 67 -23.69 -9.09 -0.63
N LEU A 68 -22.94 -7.98 -0.66
CA LEU A 68 -23.54 -6.66 -0.93
C LEU A 68 -23.78 -6.44 -2.43
N LYS A 69 -24.88 -5.75 -2.76
CA LYS A 69 -25.15 -5.31 -4.15
C LYS A 69 -24.07 -4.33 -4.60
N ARG A 70 -23.58 -4.48 -5.84
CA ARG A 70 -22.51 -3.65 -6.43
C ARG A 70 -22.69 -2.14 -6.22
N LYS A 71 -23.88 -1.61 -6.52
CA LYS A 71 -24.17 -0.17 -6.34
C LYS A 71 -23.99 0.28 -4.89
N THR A 72 -24.49 -0.52 -3.95
CA THR A 72 -24.37 -0.23 -2.51
C THR A 72 -22.92 -0.33 -2.04
N ALA A 73 -22.18 -1.34 -2.49
CA ALA A 73 -20.77 -1.50 -2.16
C ALA A 73 -19.93 -0.30 -2.62
N ILE A 74 -20.09 0.15 -3.87
CA ILE A 74 -19.35 1.29 -4.42
C ILE A 74 -19.65 2.58 -3.65
N VAL A 75 -20.93 2.87 -3.39
CA VAL A 75 -21.34 4.08 -2.65
C VAL A 75 -20.81 4.04 -1.22
N CYS A 76 -20.87 2.88 -0.56
CA CYS A 76 -20.34 2.70 0.79
C CYS A 76 -18.84 3.00 0.84
N VAL A 77 -18.05 2.37 -0.04
CA VAL A 77 -16.60 2.61 -0.12
C VAL A 77 -16.31 4.08 -0.40
N ALA A 78 -17.00 4.71 -1.36
CA ALA A 78 -16.78 6.12 -1.70
C ALA A 78 -17.05 7.06 -0.51
N VAL A 79 -18.15 6.86 0.21
CA VAL A 79 -18.51 7.68 1.38
C VAL A 79 -17.51 7.46 2.51
N VAL A 80 -17.16 6.21 2.82
CA VAL A 80 -16.20 5.89 3.89
C VAL A 80 -14.82 6.45 3.56
N SER A 81 -14.31 6.24 2.35
CA SER A 81 -13.04 6.78 1.89
C SER A 81 -13.01 8.31 1.91
N TYR A 82 -14.11 8.97 1.53
CA TYR A 82 -14.22 10.43 1.61
C TYR A 82 -14.15 10.92 3.07
N LEU A 83 -14.94 10.32 3.97
CA LEU A 83 -14.98 10.73 5.38
C LEU A 83 -13.65 10.48 6.09
N LEU A 84 -13.02 9.34 5.86
CA LEU A 84 -11.70 9.01 6.41
C LEU A 84 -10.57 9.84 5.75
N GLY A 85 -10.77 10.36 4.55
CA GLY A 85 -9.83 11.25 3.86
C GLY A 85 -9.78 12.67 4.43
N ILE A 86 -10.89 13.18 5.01
CA ILE A 86 -10.96 14.54 5.60
C ILE A 86 -9.87 14.80 6.65
N PRO A 87 -9.68 13.95 7.68
CA PRO A 87 -8.66 14.23 8.70
C PRO A 87 -7.24 14.19 8.11
N SER A 88 -6.97 13.30 7.16
CA SER A 88 -5.68 13.24 6.45
C SER A 88 -5.43 14.50 5.60
N ALA A 89 -6.47 15.06 4.97
CA ALA A 89 -6.35 16.32 4.22
C ALA A 89 -6.12 17.54 5.12
N ARG A 90 -6.52 17.47 6.40
CA ARG A 90 -6.37 18.57 7.38
C ARG A 90 -5.04 18.50 8.13
N ASN A 91 -4.49 17.31 8.35
CA ASN A 91 -3.28 17.13 9.14
C ASN A 91 -2.25 16.28 8.38
N LEU A 92 -1.19 16.92 7.89
CA LEU A 92 -0.09 16.27 7.17
C LEU A 92 0.66 15.23 8.02
N VAL A 93 0.69 15.39 9.35
CA VAL A 93 1.30 14.42 10.25
C VAL A 93 0.47 13.15 10.31
N LEU A 94 -0.86 13.29 10.35
CA LEU A 94 -1.77 12.14 10.30
C LEU A 94 -1.68 11.45 8.94
N PHE A 95 -1.70 12.21 7.84
CA PHE A 95 -1.52 11.68 6.50
C PHE A 95 -0.20 10.91 6.37
N GLY A 96 0.90 11.48 6.84
CA GLY A 96 2.21 10.84 6.85
C GLY A 96 2.27 9.58 7.71
N ASN A 97 1.64 9.58 8.89
CA ASN A 97 1.53 8.37 9.72
C ASN A 97 0.76 7.26 9.02
N GLN A 98 -0.38 7.57 8.41
CA GLN A 98 -1.19 6.57 7.71
C GLN A 98 -0.46 6.00 6.48
N ASP A 99 0.19 6.85 5.69
CA ASP A 99 1.01 6.41 4.55
C ASP A 99 2.18 5.51 5.00
N PHE A 100 2.86 5.89 6.09
CA PHE A 100 3.97 5.14 6.67
C PHE A 100 3.56 3.77 7.20
N VAL A 101 2.51 3.74 8.04
CA VAL A 101 2.01 2.51 8.69
C VAL A 101 1.45 1.54 7.66
N TRP A 102 0.61 2.01 6.74
CA TRP A 102 -0.06 1.15 5.77
C TRP A 102 0.82 0.80 4.58
N GLY A 103 1.77 1.66 4.20
CA GLY A 103 2.78 1.34 3.19
C GLY A 103 3.60 0.11 3.58
N VAL A 104 3.96 -0.03 4.86
CA VAL A 104 4.68 -1.22 5.36
C VAL A 104 3.77 -2.41 5.58
N ALA A 105 2.51 -2.19 5.93
CA ALA A 105 1.53 -3.27 5.99
C ALA A 105 1.38 -4.00 4.64
N LEU A 106 1.56 -3.31 3.51
CA LEU A 106 1.53 -3.95 2.18
C LEU A 106 2.61 -5.03 2.02
N MET A 107 3.79 -4.85 2.63
CA MET A 107 4.85 -5.85 2.62
C MET A 107 4.45 -7.10 3.40
N ILE A 108 3.80 -6.92 4.55
CA ILE A 108 3.22 -8.01 5.36
C ILE A 108 2.14 -8.73 4.54
N SER A 109 1.26 -7.99 3.85
CA SER A 109 0.25 -8.56 2.96
C SER A 109 0.87 -9.42 1.85
N GLY A 110 1.96 -8.96 1.23
CA GLY A 110 2.69 -9.73 0.22
C GLY A 110 3.24 -11.06 0.77
N ILE A 111 3.75 -11.06 2.01
CA ILE A 111 4.20 -12.29 2.69
C ILE A 111 3.01 -13.21 2.98
N PHE A 112 1.87 -12.68 3.44
CA PHE A 112 0.67 -13.51 3.66
C PHE A 112 0.17 -14.15 2.37
N VAL A 113 0.17 -13.42 1.26
CA VAL A 113 -0.16 -13.99 -0.06
C VAL A 113 0.82 -15.10 -0.43
N ALA A 114 2.13 -14.89 -0.26
CA ALA A 114 3.13 -15.93 -0.51
C ALA A 114 2.90 -17.18 0.36
N VAL A 115 2.59 -17.00 1.65
CA VAL A 115 2.25 -18.10 2.57
C VAL A 115 0.98 -18.83 2.15
N ALA A 116 -0.05 -18.10 1.73
CA ALA A 116 -1.30 -18.69 1.22
C ALA A 116 -1.04 -19.55 -0.03
N VAL A 117 -0.25 -19.04 -0.98
CA VAL A 117 0.16 -19.79 -2.19
C VAL A 117 1.00 -21.01 -1.83
N MET A 118 1.92 -20.91 -0.87
CA MET A 118 2.69 -22.05 -0.39
C MET A 118 1.82 -23.12 0.26
N ARG A 119 0.77 -22.73 0.99
CA ARG A 119 -0.17 -23.65 1.64
C ARG A 119 -1.11 -24.33 0.64
N TYR A 120 -1.54 -23.62 -0.39
CA TYR A 120 -2.34 -24.19 -1.49
C TYR A 120 -1.51 -25.14 -2.36
N GLY A 121 -0.21 -24.87 -2.49
CA GLY A 121 0.74 -25.63 -3.30
C GLY A 121 1.16 -24.83 -4.52
N VAL A 122 2.39 -24.30 -4.49
CA VAL A 122 2.91 -23.38 -5.51
C VAL A 122 2.85 -23.98 -6.93
N THR A 123 3.28 -25.24 -7.06
CA THR A 123 3.26 -25.97 -8.33
C THR A 123 1.84 -26.24 -8.81
N VAL A 124 0.91 -26.54 -7.89
CA VAL A 124 -0.51 -26.75 -8.20
C VAL A 124 -1.13 -25.46 -8.73
N LEU A 125 -0.87 -24.32 -8.08
CA LEU A 125 -1.37 -23.02 -8.53
C LEU A 125 -0.82 -22.66 -9.92
N ARG A 126 0.49 -22.86 -10.13
CA ARG A 126 1.11 -22.58 -11.43
C ARG A 126 0.48 -23.44 -12.53
N GLU A 127 0.37 -24.74 -12.34
CA GLU A 127 -0.07 -25.67 -13.38
C GLU A 127 -1.58 -25.61 -13.63
N LYS A 128 -2.38 -25.38 -12.58
CA LYS A 128 -3.85 -25.40 -12.69
C LYS A 128 -4.49 -24.05 -12.96
N GLU A 129 -3.91 -22.97 -12.46
CA GLU A 129 -4.52 -21.63 -12.58
C GLU A 129 -3.77 -20.74 -13.57
N VAL A 130 -2.42 -20.81 -13.59
CA VAL A 130 -1.62 -19.88 -14.39
C VAL A 130 -1.34 -20.40 -15.80
N LEU A 131 -0.85 -21.64 -15.92
CA LEU A 131 -0.48 -22.25 -17.20
C LEU A 131 -1.69 -22.69 -18.04
N GLN A 132 -2.92 -22.60 -17.52
CA GLN A 132 -4.12 -22.88 -18.32
C GLN A 132 -4.41 -21.81 -19.37
N ASN A 133 -3.76 -20.64 -19.27
CA ASN A 133 -3.91 -19.58 -20.26
C ASN A 133 -3.03 -19.86 -21.48
N LYS A 134 -3.60 -20.52 -22.50
CA LYS A 134 -2.90 -20.96 -23.73
C LYS A 134 -2.19 -19.86 -24.54
N ASN A 135 -2.52 -18.59 -24.30
CA ASN A 135 -1.93 -17.44 -24.99
C ASN A 135 -0.89 -16.68 -24.14
N ASP A 136 -0.54 -17.22 -22.97
CA ASP A 136 0.39 -16.58 -22.04
C ASP A 136 1.74 -17.32 -21.99
N TRP A 137 2.73 -16.72 -21.33
CA TRP A 137 4.06 -17.32 -21.18
C TRP A 137 4.08 -18.49 -20.19
N ASP A 138 4.74 -19.58 -20.60
CA ASP A 138 4.93 -20.74 -19.73
C ASP A 138 5.94 -20.42 -18.60
N LEU A 139 5.42 -20.29 -17.38
CA LEU A 139 6.22 -20.16 -16.18
C LEU A 139 6.89 -21.50 -15.81
N GLY A 140 8.22 -21.53 -15.81
CA GLY A 140 8.99 -22.71 -15.43
C GLY A 140 9.12 -22.95 -13.92
N ALA A 141 9.83 -24.03 -13.54
CA ALA A 141 10.14 -24.44 -12.16
C ALA A 141 10.84 -23.37 -11.31
N TRP A 142 11.49 -22.39 -11.96
CA TRP A 142 12.13 -21.28 -11.28
C TRP A 142 11.12 -20.36 -10.59
N TRP A 143 9.91 -20.20 -11.16
CA TRP A 143 8.84 -19.42 -10.53
C TRP A 143 8.47 -19.97 -9.15
N ASP A 144 8.40 -21.30 -9.01
CA ASP A 144 8.10 -21.95 -7.73
C ASP A 144 9.15 -21.60 -6.67
N LYS A 145 10.43 -21.59 -7.06
CA LYS A 145 11.54 -21.20 -6.18
C LYS A 145 11.44 -19.73 -5.77
N ASN A 146 10.97 -18.85 -6.65
CA ASN A 146 10.78 -17.44 -6.32
C ASN A 146 9.71 -17.25 -5.26
N ILE A 147 8.52 -17.82 -5.48
CA ILE A 147 7.40 -17.66 -4.55
C ILE A 147 7.68 -18.34 -3.21
N LYS A 148 8.36 -19.49 -3.22
CA LYS A 148 8.64 -20.25 -1.99
C LYS A 148 9.77 -19.69 -1.14
N PHE A 149 10.80 -19.12 -1.78
CA PHE A 149 12.01 -18.69 -1.07
C PHE A 149 12.29 -17.21 -1.24
N ILE A 150 12.39 -16.71 -2.48
CA ILE A 150 12.85 -15.33 -2.73
C ILE A 150 11.86 -14.31 -2.17
N VAL A 151 10.55 -14.45 -2.46
CA VAL A 151 9.53 -13.49 -2.03
C VAL A 151 9.42 -13.42 -0.50
N PRO A 152 9.29 -14.54 0.25
CA PRO A 152 9.26 -14.49 1.70
C PRO A 152 10.55 -13.94 2.32
N ILE A 153 11.72 -14.35 1.82
CA ILE A 153 13.02 -13.89 2.34
C ILE A 153 13.17 -12.38 2.14
N LEU A 154 12.89 -11.88 0.94
CA LEU A 154 12.95 -10.45 0.66
C LEU A 154 11.92 -9.66 1.47
N GLY A 155 10.68 -10.17 1.58
CA GLY A 155 9.65 -9.55 2.40
C GLY A 155 10.07 -9.41 3.86
N ILE A 156 10.60 -10.48 4.46
CA ILE A 156 11.09 -10.48 5.85
C ILE A 156 12.30 -9.56 5.99
N ALA A 157 13.27 -9.64 5.08
CA ALA A 157 14.48 -8.82 5.13
C ALA A 157 14.15 -7.33 5.04
N LEU A 158 13.29 -6.95 4.09
CA LEU A 158 12.86 -5.57 3.94
C LEU A 158 12.02 -5.10 5.14
N LEU A 159 11.15 -5.96 5.70
CA LEU A 159 10.40 -5.62 6.92
C LEU A 159 11.33 -5.37 8.11
N VAL A 160 12.27 -6.28 8.37
CA VAL A 160 13.23 -6.13 9.47
C VAL A 160 14.08 -4.88 9.28
N TRP A 161 14.60 -4.68 8.05
CA TRP A 161 15.38 -3.50 7.72
C TRP A 161 14.59 -2.22 7.94
N TRP A 162 13.35 -2.16 7.46
CA TRP A 162 12.53 -0.96 7.59
C TRP A 162 12.12 -0.70 9.05
N LEU A 163 11.77 -1.73 9.83
CA LEU A 163 11.51 -1.58 11.26
C LEU A 163 12.75 -1.11 12.03
N SER A 164 13.93 -1.61 11.65
CA SER A 164 15.21 -1.12 12.19
C SER A 164 15.42 0.35 11.83
N LEU A 165 15.13 0.76 10.59
CA LEU A 165 15.24 2.16 10.15
C LEU A 165 14.24 3.06 10.89
N SER A 166 13.00 2.60 11.09
CA SER A 166 11.99 3.30 11.91
C SER A 166 12.49 3.53 13.34
N ALA A 167 13.08 2.50 13.95
CA ALA A 167 13.57 2.57 15.32
C ALA A 167 14.90 3.34 15.48
N THR A 168 15.72 3.48 14.43
CA THR A 168 17.06 4.07 14.55
C THR A 168 17.18 5.46 13.92
N VAL A 169 16.35 5.76 12.92
CA VAL A 169 16.43 7.02 12.14
C VAL A 169 15.18 7.85 12.31
N TYR A 170 13.98 7.26 12.17
CA TYR A 170 12.74 8.04 12.18
C TYR A 170 12.26 8.39 13.59
N ALA A 171 12.38 7.47 14.56
CA ALA A 171 11.97 7.69 15.95
C ALA A 171 12.96 7.04 16.94
N PRO A 172 14.23 7.44 16.99
CA PRO A 172 15.25 6.82 17.84
C PRO A 172 14.90 6.82 19.34
N ASP A 173 14.37 7.93 19.85
CA ASP A 173 14.05 8.09 21.27
C ASP A 173 12.60 7.68 21.62
N ASP A 174 11.75 7.53 20.61
CA ASP A 174 10.29 7.34 20.74
C ASP A 174 9.77 6.10 19.98
N TRP A 175 10.64 5.17 19.60
CA TRP A 175 10.26 3.99 18.81
C TRP A 175 9.17 3.13 19.49
N TYR A 176 9.12 3.17 20.82
CA TYR A 176 8.16 2.45 21.66
C TYR A 176 6.86 3.24 21.92
N ASN A 177 6.78 4.52 21.54
CA ASN A 177 5.61 5.35 21.78
C ASN A 177 4.57 5.15 20.66
N PRO A 178 3.36 4.63 20.94
CA PRO A 178 2.33 4.36 19.93
C PRO A 178 1.74 5.62 19.30
N MET A 179 1.88 6.78 19.94
CA MET A 179 1.36 8.05 19.44
C MET A 179 2.38 8.82 18.58
N SER A 180 3.62 8.31 18.49
CA SER A 180 4.64 8.90 17.63
C SER A 180 4.37 8.52 16.16
N PRO A 181 4.22 9.49 15.24
CA PRO A 181 3.78 9.26 13.86
C PRO A 181 4.62 8.28 13.03
N TYR A 182 5.91 8.11 13.34
CA TYR A 182 6.83 7.29 12.55
C TYR A 182 7.54 6.20 13.38
N SER A 183 6.98 5.85 14.53
CA SER A 183 7.54 4.82 15.42
C SER A 183 7.18 3.40 15.00
N VAL A 184 7.94 2.43 15.48
CA VAL A 184 7.59 1.02 15.31
C VAL A 184 6.30 0.69 16.06
N MET A 185 6.09 1.30 17.23
CA MET A 185 4.92 1.01 18.05
C MET A 185 3.60 1.47 17.39
N THR A 186 3.56 2.63 16.71
CA THR A 186 2.33 3.02 15.97
C THR A 186 1.97 1.98 14.92
N CYS A 187 2.95 1.41 14.23
CA CYS A 187 2.74 0.35 13.25
C CYS A 187 2.13 -0.90 13.91
N LEU A 188 2.78 -1.40 14.97
CA LEU A 188 2.33 -2.62 15.66
C LEU A 188 0.93 -2.47 16.25
N VAL A 189 0.61 -1.32 16.85
CA VAL A 189 -0.71 -1.07 17.44
C VAL A 189 -1.80 -1.01 16.36
N GLN A 190 -1.59 -0.28 15.27
CA GLN A 190 -2.59 -0.16 14.20
C GLN A 190 -2.80 -1.50 13.48
N TRP A 191 -1.71 -2.21 13.15
CA TRP A 191 -1.82 -3.54 12.54
C TRP A 191 -2.47 -4.54 13.49
N GLY A 192 -2.08 -4.54 14.77
CA GLY A 192 -2.66 -5.41 15.80
C GLY A 192 -4.15 -5.17 15.99
N ALA A 193 -4.59 -3.91 16.00
CA ALA A 193 -6.00 -3.55 16.09
C ALA A 193 -6.80 -4.08 14.90
N VAL A 194 -6.28 -3.92 13.66
CA VAL A 194 -6.95 -4.44 12.47
C VAL A 194 -6.94 -5.97 12.43
N LEU A 195 -5.83 -6.62 12.77
CA LEU A 195 -5.78 -8.09 12.86
C LEU A 195 -6.76 -8.62 13.90
N ALA A 196 -6.85 -8.00 15.07
CA ALA A 196 -7.82 -8.37 16.10
C ALA A 196 -9.26 -8.22 15.61
N MET A 197 -9.57 -7.12 14.91
CA MET A 197 -10.88 -6.91 14.29
C MET A 197 -11.19 -7.97 13.22
N LEU A 198 -10.22 -8.31 12.36
CA LEU A 198 -10.39 -9.33 11.33
C LEU A 198 -10.60 -10.73 11.93
N LEU A 199 -9.83 -11.09 12.97
CA LEU A 199 -10.01 -12.36 13.68
C LEU A 199 -11.36 -12.43 14.39
N TRP A 200 -11.83 -11.33 14.98
CA TRP A 200 -13.16 -11.24 15.58
C TRP A 200 -14.27 -11.41 14.54
N LEU A 201 -14.14 -10.78 13.37
CA LEU A 201 -15.09 -10.89 12.27
C LEU A 201 -14.94 -12.19 11.45
N ASN A 202 -13.90 -12.99 11.67
CA ASN A 202 -13.54 -14.11 10.80
C ASN A 202 -14.66 -15.14 10.66
N ARG A 203 -15.31 -15.52 11.77
CA ARG A 203 -16.42 -16.49 11.72
C ARG A 203 -17.59 -15.96 10.88
N TRP A 204 -17.96 -14.71 11.11
CA TRP A 204 -19.03 -14.04 10.37
C TRP A 204 -18.70 -13.90 8.87
N MET A 205 -17.47 -13.54 8.52
CA MET A 205 -17.03 -13.43 7.12
C MET A 205 -17.02 -14.79 6.43
N ALA A 206 -16.48 -15.82 7.08
CA ALA A 206 -16.39 -17.16 6.52
C ALA A 206 -17.78 -17.75 6.22
N GLU A 207 -18.73 -17.61 7.15
CA GLU A 207 -20.12 -18.06 6.97
C GLU A 207 -20.78 -17.40 5.75
N ARG A 208 -20.58 -16.09 5.58
CA ARG A 208 -21.13 -15.34 4.44
C ARG A 208 -20.56 -15.77 3.09
N ILE A 209 -19.25 -15.98 3.03
CA ILE A 209 -18.57 -16.38 1.79
C ILE A 209 -18.96 -17.81 1.39
N GLN A 210 -19.02 -18.74 2.34
CA GLN A 210 -19.41 -20.13 2.08
C GLN A 210 -20.88 -20.24 1.61
N SER A 211 -21.79 -19.48 2.23
CA SER A 211 -23.22 -19.47 1.85
C SER A 211 -23.51 -19.00 0.41
N HIS A 212 -22.52 -18.43 -0.28
CA HIS A 212 -22.62 -17.99 -1.67
C HIS A 212 -21.87 -18.90 -2.66
N THR A 213 -21.14 -19.90 -2.18
CA THR A 213 -20.37 -20.84 -3.01
C THR A 213 -21.09 -22.20 -3.17
N ASP A 214 -22.06 -22.50 -2.29
CA ASP A 214 -23.02 -23.60 -2.39
C ASP A 214 -24.29 -23.19 -3.16
#